data_AF-A0A9D6NS20-F1
#
_entry.id   AF-A0A9D6NS20-F1
#
_cell.length_a   1.000
_cell.length_b   1.000
_cell.length_c   1.000
_cell.angle_alpha   90.00
_cell.angle_beta   90.00
_cell.angle_gamma   90.00
#
_symmetry.space_group_name_H-M   'P 1'
#
loop_
_entity.id
_entity.type
_entity.pdbx_description
1 polymer ?
#
loop_
_entity_poly.entity_id
_entity_poly.type
_entity_poly.pdbx_seq_one_letter_code
_entity_poly.pdbx_strand_id
1 'polypeptide(L)'
;MRGQPSPDFEAGDYRVYSPRFQGENFERNLQLVRRIEAISAEKGCQPSQLALAWVLAQGEDIIPIPGTKRRTYLEENVGALNVKLTVEDLARLNEAVPTGAAAGMRYDERGMRSVNR
;
A
#
# COMPACT_ATOMS: atom_id res chain seq x y z
N MET A 1 4.79 1.25 -25.35
CA MET A 1 4.54 2.66 -24.99
C MET A 1 5.29 2.96 -23.71
N ARG A 2 6.27 3.87 -23.71
CA ARG A 2 6.90 4.35 -22.47
C ARG A 2 5.87 5.24 -21.79
N GLY A 3 5.35 4.82 -20.63
CA GLY A 3 4.47 5.66 -19.82
C GLY A 3 5.18 6.99 -19.53
N GLN A 4 4.46 8.10 -19.70
CA GLN A 4 5.02 9.40 -19.33
C GLN A 4 5.21 9.44 -17.81
N PRO A 5 6.39 9.90 -17.32
CA PRO A 5 6.60 10.13 -15.90
C PRO A 5 5.46 10.97 -15.31
N SER A 6 4.93 10.57 -14.14
CA SER A 6 4.12 11.51 -13.37
C SER A 6 4.99 12.74 -13.03
N PRO A 7 4.50 13.98 -13.24
CA PRO A 7 5.24 15.20 -12.91
C PRO A 7 5.52 15.35 -11.40
N ASP A 8 4.92 14.50 -10.56
CA ASP A 8 5.03 14.55 -9.10
C ASP A 8 6.32 13.91 -8.55
N PHE A 9 7.12 13.23 -9.37
CA PHE A 9 8.33 12.54 -8.93
C PHE A 9 9.61 13.20 -9.46
N GLU A 10 10.60 13.37 -8.58
CA GLU A 10 11.91 13.90 -8.94
C GLU A 10 12.69 12.98 -9.88
N ALA A 11 13.58 13.58 -10.67
CA ALA A 11 14.51 12.84 -11.53
C ALA A 11 15.40 11.93 -10.68
N GLY A 12 15.27 10.61 -10.88
CA GLY A 12 16.02 9.58 -10.15
C GLY A 12 15.16 8.78 -9.14
N ASP A 13 13.92 9.20 -8.87
CA ASP A 13 12.99 8.39 -8.10
C ASP A 13 12.58 7.12 -8.88
N TYR A 14 12.72 5.94 -8.27
CA TYR A 14 12.39 4.68 -8.94
C TYR A 14 10.91 4.60 -9.37
N ARG A 15 10.00 5.33 -8.70
CA ARG A 15 8.56 5.34 -9.01
C ARG A 15 8.28 5.92 -10.38
N VAL A 16 9.16 6.78 -10.89
CA VAL A 16 9.13 7.27 -12.28
C VAL A 16 9.11 6.13 -13.28
N TYR A 17 9.68 4.97 -12.95
CA TYR A 17 9.77 3.81 -13.84
C TYR A 17 8.89 2.63 -13.39
N SER A 18 8.27 2.70 -12.21
CA SER A 18 7.46 1.60 -11.68
C SER A 18 6.08 1.58 -12.36
N PRO A 19 5.67 0.45 -12.98
CA PRO A 19 4.39 0.37 -13.70
C PRO A 19 3.14 0.72 -12.88
N ARG A 20 3.19 0.56 -11.55
CA ARG A 20 2.09 0.91 -10.63
C ARG A 20 1.83 2.40 -10.50
N PHE A 21 2.81 3.23 -10.87
CA PHE A 21 2.78 4.69 -10.73
C PHE A 21 2.67 5.42 -12.08
N GLN A 22 2.22 4.73 -13.14
CA GLN A 22 2.16 5.27 -14.50
C GLN A 22 0.73 5.30 -15.03
N GLY A 23 0.34 6.43 -15.61
CA GLY A 23 -0.91 6.60 -16.36
C GLY A 23 -2.14 5.99 -15.67
N GLU A 24 -2.90 5.18 -16.40
CA GLU A 24 -4.13 4.54 -15.89
C GLU A 24 -3.90 3.59 -14.71
N ASN A 25 -2.71 2.97 -14.59
CA ASN A 25 -2.41 2.13 -13.43
C ASN A 25 -2.35 2.96 -12.15
N PHE A 26 -1.78 4.16 -12.21
CA PHE A 26 -1.70 5.07 -11.07
C PHE A 26 -3.09 5.46 -10.59
N GLU A 27 -3.97 5.91 -11.49
CA GLU A 27 -5.34 6.30 -11.14
C GLU A 27 -6.13 5.11 -10.58
N ARG A 28 -6.02 3.93 -11.20
CA ARG A 28 -6.67 2.72 -10.68
C ARG A 28 -6.17 2.34 -9.29
N ASN A 29 -4.87 2.48 -9.03
CA ASN A 29 -4.31 2.23 -7.70
C ASN A 29 -4.75 3.29 -6.68
N LEU A 30 -4.89 4.57 -7.08
CA LEU A 30 -5.46 5.61 -6.22
C LEU A 30 -6.91 5.30 -5.83
N GLN A 31 -7.71 4.72 -6.71
CA GLN A 31 -9.07 4.29 -6.35
C GLN A 31 -9.08 3.23 -5.24
N LEU A 32 -8.08 2.33 -5.21
CA LEU A 32 -7.92 1.37 -4.12
C LEU A 32 -7.54 2.09 -2.82
N VAL A 33 -6.62 3.06 -2.89
CA VAL A 33 -6.22 3.88 -1.73
C VAL A 33 -7.42 4.63 -1.14
N ARG A 34 -8.26 5.25 -1.97
CA ARG A 34 -9.48 5.97 -1.52
C ARG A 34 -10.43 5.07 -0.72
N ARG A 35 -10.52 3.78 -1.05
CA ARG A 35 -11.32 2.81 -0.29
C ARG A 35 -10.72 2.55 1.10
N ILE A 36 -9.40 2.43 1.19
CA ILE A 36 -8.70 2.30 2.47
C ILE A 36 -8.86 3.57 3.31
N GLU A 37 -8.76 4.75 2.70
CA GLU A 37 -8.98 6.04 3.37
C GLU A 37 -10.39 6.16 3.98
N ALA A 38 -11.41 5.71 3.25
CA ALA A 38 -12.78 5.70 3.75
C ALA A 38 -12.92 4.80 4.99
N ILE A 39 -12.39 3.58 4.94
CA ILE A 39 -12.42 2.66 6.09
C ILE A 39 -11.60 3.23 7.25
N SER A 40 -10.43 3.81 7.00
CA SER A 40 -9.59 4.35 8.09
C SER A 40 -10.25 5.54 8.78
N ALA A 41 -10.97 6.38 8.02
CA ALA A 41 -11.74 7.48 8.56
C ALA A 41 -12.87 6.99 9.49
N GLU A 42 -13.62 5.96 9.09
CA GLU A 42 -14.65 5.32 9.94
C GLU A 42 -14.04 4.74 11.23
N LYS A 43 -12.83 4.16 11.12
CA LYS A 43 -12.10 3.59 12.26
C LYS A 43 -11.37 4.64 13.12
N GLY A 44 -11.35 5.92 12.70
CA GLY A 44 -10.64 6.99 13.41
C GLY A 44 -9.13 6.81 13.46
N CYS A 45 -8.52 6.23 12.42
CA CYS A 45 -7.08 5.97 12.35
C CYS A 45 -6.48 6.45 11.02
N GLN A 46 -5.14 6.52 10.94
CA GLN A 46 -4.47 6.84 9.68
C GLN A 46 -4.54 5.66 8.70
N PRO A 47 -4.58 5.89 7.37
CA PRO A 47 -4.55 4.82 6.37
C PRO A 47 -3.35 3.88 6.53
N SER A 48 -2.19 4.43 6.90
CA SER A 48 -0.96 3.68 7.21
C SER A 48 -1.15 2.71 8.38
N GLN A 49 -1.81 3.15 9.44
CA GLN A 49 -2.12 2.35 10.62
C GLN A 49 -3.11 1.24 10.30
N LEU A 50 -4.16 1.54 9.53
CA LEU A 50 -5.13 0.55 9.08
C LEU A 50 -4.47 -0.55 8.23
N ALA A 51 -3.60 -0.17 7.30
CA ALA A 51 -2.88 -1.11 6.46
C ALA A 51 -1.97 -2.04 7.29
N LEU A 52 -1.23 -1.50 8.27
CA LEU A 52 -0.39 -2.30 9.16
C LEU A 52 -1.20 -3.22 10.06
N ALA A 53 -2.31 -2.74 10.62
CA ALA A 53 -3.22 -3.55 11.42
C ALA A 53 -3.82 -4.71 10.61
N TRP A 54 -4.14 -4.47 9.34
CA TRP A 54 -4.63 -5.51 8.43
C TRP A 54 -3.58 -6.60 8.15
N VAL A 55 -2.30 -6.21 7.97
CA VAL A 55 -1.18 -7.16 7.83
C VAL A 55 -0.99 -7.99 9.10
N LEU A 56 -0.99 -7.35 10.27
CA LEU A 56 -0.89 -8.03 11.57
C LEU A 56 -2.04 -9.02 11.82
N ALA A 57 -3.23 -8.74 11.27
CA ALA A 57 -4.39 -9.61 11.40
C ALA A 57 -4.34 -10.88 10.54
N GLN A 58 -3.35 -11.05 9.66
CA GLN A 58 -3.26 -12.22 8.78
C GLN A 58 -2.70 -13.48 9.46
N GLY A 59 -2.06 -13.36 10.62
CA GLY A 59 -1.51 -14.49 11.37
C GLY A 59 -0.66 -14.04 12.55
N GLU A 60 -0.59 -14.88 13.59
CA GLU A 60 0.24 -14.61 14.78
C GLU A 60 1.75 -14.65 14.49
N ASP A 61 2.14 -15.29 13.39
CA ASP A 61 3.51 -15.39 12.87
C ASP A 61 3.88 -14.28 11.88
N ILE A 62 2.97 -13.32 11.63
CA ILE A 62 3.17 -12.22 10.69
C ILE A 62 3.61 -10.94 11.42
N ILE A 63 4.87 -10.54 11.21
CA ILE A 63 5.43 -9.31 11.77
C ILE A 63 5.81 -8.33 10.65
N PRO A 64 5.09 -7.19 10.49
CA PRO A 64 5.47 -6.18 9.51
C PRO A 64 6.74 -5.44 9.94
N ILE A 65 7.60 -5.11 8.98
CA ILE A 65 8.83 -4.32 9.19
C ILE A 65 8.67 -2.97 8.46
N PRO A 66 7.89 -2.02 9.01
CA PRO A 66 7.67 -0.74 8.35
C PRO A 66 8.94 0.12 8.43
N GLY A 67 9.53 0.41 7.27
CA GLY A 67 10.69 1.30 7.17
C GLY A 67 10.30 2.76 7.42
N THR A 68 11.07 3.47 8.24
CA THR A 68 10.95 4.91 8.43
C THR A 68 12.30 5.54 8.75
N LYS A 69 12.49 6.82 8.40
CA LYS A 69 13.67 7.63 8.76
C LYS A 69 13.39 8.60 9.92
N ARG A 70 12.13 8.76 10.33
CA ARG A 70 11.69 9.75 11.33
C ARG A 70 10.97 9.07 12.48
N ARG A 71 11.28 9.50 13.71
CA ARG A 71 10.65 8.99 14.93
C ARG A 71 9.14 9.22 14.97
N THR A 72 8.67 10.36 14.46
CA THR A 72 7.23 10.66 14.39
C THR A 72 6.45 9.61 13.59
N TYR A 73 7.02 9.10 12.50
CA TYR A 73 6.38 8.01 11.73
C TYR A 73 6.55 6.64 12.36
N LEU A 74 7.60 6.43 13.18
CA LEU A 74 7.67 5.23 14.01
C LEU A 74 6.50 5.22 14.99
N GLU A 75 6.27 6.35 15.68
CA GLU A 75 5.16 6.52 16.62
C GLU A 75 3.80 6.37 15.91
N GLU A 76 3.64 6.94 14.71
CA GLU A 76 2.45 6.72 13.87
C GLU A 76 2.25 5.23 13.54
N ASN A 77 3.29 4.53 13.06
CA ASN A 77 3.22 3.12 12.70
C ASN A 77 2.90 2.23 13.91
N VAL A 78 3.47 2.50 15.08
CA VAL A 78 3.16 1.77 16.33
C VAL A 78 1.68 1.92 16.71
N GLY A 79 1.05 3.05 16.37
CA GLY A 79 -0.37 3.27 16.57
C GLY A 79 -1.27 2.22 15.90
N ALA A 80 -0.79 1.49 14.90
CA ALA A 80 -1.51 0.37 14.28
C ALA A 80 -1.93 -0.72 15.29
N LEU A 81 -1.17 -0.92 16.38
CA LEU A 81 -1.49 -1.90 17.43
C LEU A 81 -2.80 -1.58 18.18
N ASN A 82 -3.24 -0.32 18.12
CA ASN A 82 -4.47 0.14 18.74
C ASN A 82 -5.69 0.01 17.82
N VAL A 83 -5.48 -0.24 16.52
CA VAL A 83 -6.58 -0.41 15.56
C VAL A 83 -7.19 -1.80 15.74
N LYS A 84 -8.44 -1.85 16.20
CA LYS A 84 -9.19 -3.11 16.37
C LYS A 84 -9.99 -3.40 15.11
N LEU A 85 -9.68 -4.48 14.42
CA LEU A 85 -10.41 -4.94 13.23
C LEU A 85 -11.36 -6.06 13.61
N THR A 86 -12.63 -5.94 13.24
CA THR A 86 -13.61 -7.03 13.35
C THR A 86 -13.51 -7.96 12.13
N VAL A 87 -14.22 -9.09 12.18
CA VAL A 87 -14.32 -10.00 11.03
C VAL A 87 -14.92 -9.29 9.81
N GLU A 88 -15.89 -8.40 10.05
CA GLU A 88 -16.53 -7.59 9.01
C GLU A 88 -15.56 -6.55 8.44
N ASP A 89 -14.72 -5.91 9.27
CA ASP A 89 -13.68 -5.00 8.79
C ASP A 89 -12.69 -5.74 7.87
N LEU A 90 -12.26 -6.94 8.27
CA LEU A 90 -11.35 -7.76 7.47
C LEU A 90 -11.98 -8.19 6.14
N ALA A 91 -13.26 -8.57 6.14
CA ALA A 91 -14.00 -8.88 4.92
C ALA A 91 -14.07 -7.65 4.00
N ARG A 92 -14.41 -6.47 4.54
CA ARG A 92 -14.45 -5.20 3.79
C ARG A 92 -13.08 -4.84 3.21
N LEU A 93 -11.99 -5.01 3.96
CA LEU A 93 -10.63 -4.74 3.50
C LEU A 93 -10.21 -5.68 2.36
N ASN A 94 -10.52 -6.98 2.50
CA ASN A 94 -10.26 -7.99 1.47
C ASN A 94 -11.05 -7.72 0.18
N GLU A 95 -12.29 -7.23 0.29
CA GLU A 95 -13.10 -6.81 -0.86
C GLU A 95 -12.63 -5.47 -1.46
N ALA A 96 -12.19 -4.53 -0.62
CA ALA A 96 -11.70 -3.23 -1.07
C ALA A 96 -10.43 -3.38 -1.91
N VAL A 97 -9.52 -4.27 -1.51
CA VAL A 97 -8.23 -4.52 -2.16
C VAL A 97 -7.99 -6.04 -2.29
N PRO A 98 -8.67 -6.72 -3.23
CA PRO A 98 -8.50 -8.16 -3.40
C PRO A 98 -7.09 -8.51 -3.88
N THR A 99 -6.69 -9.76 -3.70
CA THR A 99 -5.40 -10.26 -4.20
C THR A 99 -5.27 -9.98 -5.70
N GLY A 100 -4.19 -9.29 -6.09
CA GLY A 100 -3.95 -8.89 -7.48
C GLY A 100 -4.70 -7.63 -7.95
N ALA A 101 -5.39 -6.91 -7.06
CA ALA A 101 -6.12 -5.68 -7.42
C ALA A 101 -5.21 -4.55 -7.95
N ALA A 102 -3.97 -4.49 -7.48
CA ALA A 102 -3.03 -3.45 -7.88
C ALA A 102 -2.71 -3.53 -9.37
N ALA A 103 -2.97 -2.45 -10.09
CA ALA A 103 -2.72 -2.34 -11.52
C ALA A 103 -1.24 -2.10 -11.81
N GLY A 104 -0.70 -2.82 -12.79
CA GLY A 104 0.71 -2.78 -13.15
C GLY A 104 1.61 -3.71 -12.31
N MET A 105 2.70 -4.18 -12.94
CA MET A 105 3.70 -5.02 -12.29
C MET A 105 4.43 -4.27 -11.16
N ARG A 106 4.90 -5.01 -10.15
CA ARG A 106 5.62 -4.43 -8.99
C ARG A 106 6.90 -3.71 -9.43
N TYR A 107 7.64 -4.33 -10.34
CA TYR A 107 8.82 -3.76 -10.99
C TYR A 107 8.57 -3.68 -12.50
N ASP A 108 9.43 -2.97 -13.21
CA ASP A 108 9.48 -3.04 -14.67
C ASP A 108 9.86 -4.44 -15.15
N GLU A 109 9.78 -4.70 -16.46
CA GLU A 109 10.09 -6.02 -17.02
C GLU A 109 11.48 -6.52 -16.63
N ARG A 110 12.47 -5.61 -16.60
CA ARG A 110 13.84 -5.96 -16.23
C ARG A 110 13.93 -6.36 -14.76
N GLY A 111 13.34 -5.60 -13.85
CA GLY A 111 13.33 -5.90 -12.42
C GLY A 111 12.50 -7.14 -12.08
N MET A 112 11.42 -7.41 -12.82
CA MET A 112 10.65 -8.64 -12.65
C MET A 112 11.46 -9.89 -12.99
N ARG A 113 12.38 -9.84 -13.97
CA ARG A 113 13.28 -10.97 -14.31
C ARG A 113 14.29 -11.33 -13.21
N SER A 114 14.52 -10.46 -12.23
CA SER A 114 15.42 -10.74 -11.11
C SER A 114 14.72 -11.31 -9.87
N VAL A 115 13.39 -11.36 -9.84
CA VAL A 115 12.63 -11.89 -8.70
C VAL A 115 12.75 -13.42 -8.68
N ASN A 116 13.07 -14.00 -7.52
CA ASN A 116 13.21 -15.45 -7.30
C ASN A 116 14.21 -16.15 -8.24
N ARG A 117 15.23 -15.41 -8.68
CA ARG A 117 16.34 -15.95 -9.46
C ARG A 117 17.35 -16.68 -8.58
#